data_AF-M8BX00-F1
#
_entry.id   AF-M8BX00-F1
#
_cell.length_a   1.000
_cell.length_b   1.000
_cell.length_c   1.000
_cell.angle_alpha   90.00
_cell.angle_beta   90.00
_cell.angle_gamma   90.00
#
_symmetry.space_group_name_H-M   'P 1'
#
loop_
_entity.id
_entity.type
_entity.pdbx_description
1 polymer ?
#
loop_
_entity_poly.entity_id
_entity_poly.type
_entity_poly.pdbx_seq_one_letter_code
_entity_poly.pdbx_strand_id
1 'polypeptide(L)'
;MAEGRCYLTEGEQRFVWFILTLKKKTYNYQFKQYAWTHMILLTVFAQSSFTVANIFEGMFWFLLPASLIVINDIAAYLFGFFLGRTPLIKLSPKKTWEGFIGASVTTIISAFLLANVMGHFQWLTCPRKDLSTGWLTCDPGSMFKPEHYFLGDWVPQWWHALALGLFASIIAPFGGFFASGFKRAFKIKDFGDSIPGHGGITDRMDCQMVMAVFAYIYHQSFISPHNFSVDTILDQIVRNLTYEEQKSLYQQLGEIFRERQFMQS
;
A
#
# COMPACT_ATOMS: atom_id res chain seq x y z
N MET A 1 -18.83 6.74 -45.60
CA MET A 1 -18.87 7.95 -44.77
C MET A 1 -18.84 7.50 -43.32
N ALA A 2 -17.65 7.33 -42.76
CA ALA A 2 -17.43 7.01 -41.34
C ALA A 2 -16.27 7.89 -40.90
N GLU A 3 -16.59 9.08 -40.39
CA GLU A 3 -15.60 9.96 -39.77
C GLU A 3 -15.10 9.28 -38.50
N GLY A 4 -13.89 8.74 -38.56
CA GLY A 4 -13.15 8.24 -37.40
C GLY A 4 -12.79 9.40 -36.50
N ARG A 5 -13.67 9.78 -35.57
CA ARG A 5 -13.30 10.58 -34.41
C ARG A 5 -12.32 9.76 -33.57
N CYS A 6 -11.03 10.04 -33.69
CA CYS A 6 -10.06 9.68 -32.66
C CYS A 6 -10.47 10.39 -31.37
N TYR A 7 -11.18 9.69 -30.49
CA TYR A 7 -11.38 10.14 -29.12
C TYR A 7 -10.03 10.01 -28.42
N LEU A 8 -9.25 11.09 -28.46
CA LEU A 8 -8.05 11.24 -27.64
C LEU A 8 -8.45 10.96 -26.19
N THR A 9 -7.73 10.05 -25.54
CA THR A 9 -7.91 9.78 -24.11
C THR A 9 -7.68 11.08 -23.32
N GLU A 10 -8.30 11.23 -22.14
CA GLU A 10 -8.21 12.49 -21.37
C GLU A 10 -6.77 12.94 -21.12
N GLY A 11 -5.83 11.99 -21.00
CA GLY A 11 -4.40 12.28 -20.87
C GLY A 11 -3.78 12.91 -22.12
N GLU A 12 -4.13 12.40 -23.31
CA GLU A 12 -3.63 12.92 -24.58
C GLU A 12 -4.18 14.33 -24.87
N GLN A 13 -5.44 14.60 -24.50
CA GLN A 13 -6.03 15.94 -24.65
C GLN A 13 -5.31 17.00 -23.80
N ARG A 14 -4.93 16.66 -22.56
CA ARG A 14 -4.19 17.57 -21.65
C ARG A 14 -2.79 17.88 -22.17
N PHE A 15 -2.09 16.90 -22.73
CA PHE A 15 -0.77 17.11 -23.32
C PHE A 15 -0.84 18.05 -24.54
N VAL A 16 -1.79 17.81 -25.45
CA VAL A 16 -2.00 18.66 -26.63
C VAL A 16 -2.32 20.10 -26.19
N TRP A 17 -3.19 20.28 -25.20
CA TRP A 17 -3.53 21.61 -24.69
C TRP A 17 -2.34 22.34 -24.04
N PHE A 18 -1.48 21.62 -23.33
CA PHE A 18 -0.23 22.18 -22.78
C PHE A 18 0.70 22.67 -23.90
N ILE A 19 0.93 21.87 -24.94
CA ILE A 19 1.77 22.25 -26.08
C ILE A 19 1.22 23.49 -26.79
N LEU A 20 -0.10 23.61 -26.94
CA LEU A 20 -0.76 24.77 -27.56
C LEU A 20 -0.67 26.05 -26.71
N THR A 21 -0.46 25.95 -25.40
CA THR A 21 -0.40 27.08 -24.46
C THR A 21 1.03 27.61 -24.26
N LEU A 22 2.02 26.98 -24.89
CA LEU A 22 3.43 27.33 -24.76
C LEU A 22 3.74 28.77 -25.23
N LYS A 23 4.29 29.59 -24.33
CA LYS A 23 4.68 30.99 -24.62
C LYS A 23 6.20 31.14 -24.63
N LYS A 24 6.73 31.75 -25.70
CA LYS A 24 8.14 32.14 -25.83
C LYS A 24 8.58 32.96 -24.61
N LYS A 25 9.80 32.74 -24.11
CA LYS A 25 10.40 33.28 -22.85
C LYS A 25 9.93 32.67 -21.52
N THR A 26 8.85 31.89 -21.45
CA THR A 26 8.38 31.29 -20.17
C THR A 26 8.43 29.76 -20.12
N TYR A 27 9.10 29.11 -21.08
CA TYR A 27 9.18 27.64 -21.19
C TYR A 27 9.59 26.96 -19.87
N ASN A 28 10.67 27.39 -19.24
CA ASN A 28 11.15 26.78 -18.00
C ASN A 28 10.12 26.82 -16.86
N TYR A 29 9.27 27.86 -16.81
CA TYR A 29 8.20 27.93 -15.81
C TYR A 29 7.07 26.96 -16.16
N GLN A 30 6.62 26.96 -17.42
CA GLN A 30 5.53 26.11 -17.88
C GLN A 30 5.87 24.62 -17.77
N PHE A 31 7.08 24.21 -18.17
CA PHE A 31 7.55 22.84 -18.01
C PHE A 31 7.70 22.43 -16.54
N LYS A 32 8.12 23.33 -15.65
CA LYS A 32 8.14 23.05 -14.20
C LYS A 32 6.74 22.85 -13.64
N GLN A 33 5.77 23.69 -14.01
CA GLN A 33 4.38 23.56 -13.60
C GLN A 33 3.73 22.29 -14.17
N TYR A 34 4.01 21.96 -15.42
CA TYR A 34 3.55 20.73 -16.06
C TYR A 34 4.12 19.48 -15.36
N ALA A 35 5.44 19.44 -15.12
CA ALA A 35 6.07 18.35 -14.39
C ALA A 35 5.51 18.24 -12.97
N TRP A 36 5.32 19.37 -12.28
CA TRP A 36 4.78 19.39 -10.92
C TRP A 36 3.35 18.86 -10.84
N THR A 37 2.48 19.28 -11.75
CA THR A 37 1.09 18.82 -11.81
C THR A 37 1.01 17.32 -12.12
N HIS A 38 1.84 16.81 -13.04
CA HIS A 38 1.88 15.38 -13.35
C HIS A 38 2.46 14.56 -12.20
N MET A 39 3.51 15.04 -11.54
CA MET A 39 4.08 14.37 -10.37
C MET A 39 3.05 14.27 -9.24
N ILE A 40 2.36 15.37 -8.88
CA ILE A 40 1.31 15.33 -7.85
C ILE A 40 0.18 14.38 -8.26
N LEU A 41 -0.30 14.47 -9.51
CA LEU A 41 -1.40 13.65 -9.99
C LEU A 41 -1.05 12.16 -9.91
N LEU A 42 0.16 11.79 -10.36
CA LEU A 42 0.66 10.42 -10.28
C LEU A 42 0.80 9.95 -8.84
N THR A 43 1.40 10.76 -7.96
CA THR A 43 1.56 10.42 -6.54
C THR A 43 0.22 10.23 -5.84
N VAL A 44 -0.72 11.17 -5.99
CA VAL A 44 -2.05 11.10 -5.36
C VAL A 44 -2.85 9.93 -5.90
N PHE A 45 -2.87 9.72 -7.22
CA PHE A 45 -3.63 8.64 -7.82
C PHE A 45 -3.07 7.26 -7.46
N ALA A 46 -1.74 7.09 -7.54
CA ALA A 46 -1.09 5.85 -7.18
C ALA A 46 -1.30 5.53 -5.69
N GLN A 47 -1.02 6.48 -4.80
CA GLN A 47 -1.23 6.33 -3.37
C GLN A 47 -2.69 5.97 -3.05
N SER A 48 -3.66 6.67 -3.64
CA SER A 48 -5.08 6.41 -3.40
C SER A 48 -5.49 5.03 -3.87
N SER A 49 -5.00 4.59 -5.04
CA SER A 49 -5.30 3.26 -5.59
C SER A 49 -4.83 2.13 -4.65
N PHE A 50 -3.59 2.18 -4.15
CA PHE A 50 -3.08 1.19 -3.20
C PHE A 50 -3.78 1.26 -1.85
N THR A 51 -4.09 2.48 -1.37
CA THR A 51 -4.80 2.67 -0.10
C THR A 51 -6.21 2.09 -0.17
N VAL A 52 -6.93 2.35 -1.26
CA VAL A 52 -8.28 1.82 -1.51
C VAL A 52 -8.23 0.30 -1.65
N ALA A 53 -7.25 -0.24 -2.36
CA ALA A 53 -7.06 -1.69 -2.46
C ALA A 53 -6.86 -2.35 -1.09
N ASN A 54 -6.03 -1.76 -0.21
CA ASN A 54 -5.89 -2.24 1.17
C ASN A 54 -7.20 -2.16 1.97
N ILE A 55 -7.97 -1.07 1.82
CA ILE A 55 -9.25 -0.91 2.52
C ILE A 55 -10.26 -1.99 2.11
N PHE A 56 -10.29 -2.37 0.83
CA PHE A 56 -11.19 -3.42 0.34
C PHE A 56 -10.85 -4.81 0.89
N GLU A 57 -9.57 -5.13 1.09
CA GLU A 57 -9.15 -6.37 1.76
C GLU A 57 -9.47 -6.35 3.26
N GLY A 58 -9.61 -5.16 3.84
CA GLY A 58 -10.04 -4.94 5.22
C GLY A 58 -9.45 -3.65 5.77
N MET A 59 -10.21 -2.87 6.53
CA MET A 59 -9.72 -1.60 7.10
C MET A 59 -8.52 -1.79 8.04
N PHE A 60 -8.34 -2.98 8.60
CA PHE A 60 -7.16 -3.39 9.34
C PHE A 60 -5.86 -3.16 8.54
N TRP A 61 -5.84 -3.56 7.26
CA TRP A 61 -4.67 -3.44 6.37
C TRP A 61 -4.31 -2.01 5.99
N PHE A 62 -5.22 -1.08 6.21
CA PHE A 62 -4.97 0.35 6.09
C PHE A 62 -4.59 0.99 7.43
N LEU A 63 -5.42 0.79 8.45
CA LEU A 63 -5.31 1.50 9.72
C LEU A 63 -4.11 1.05 10.56
N LEU A 64 -3.78 -0.25 10.57
CA LEU A 64 -2.63 -0.74 11.33
C LEU A 64 -1.33 -0.15 10.76
N PRO A 65 -0.99 -0.33 9.47
CA PRO A 65 0.19 0.30 8.88
C PRO A 65 0.23 1.83 9.05
N ALA A 66 -0.89 2.52 8.83
CA ALA A 66 -0.96 3.97 8.97
C ALA A 66 -0.66 4.43 10.40
N SER A 67 -1.22 3.74 11.40
CA SER A 67 -0.98 4.04 12.82
C SER A 67 0.46 3.78 13.24
N LEU A 68 1.11 2.75 12.69
CA LEU A 68 2.51 2.44 13.00
C LEU A 68 3.46 3.54 12.51
N ILE A 69 3.21 4.12 11.33
CA ILE A 69 3.99 5.26 10.84
C ILE A 69 3.80 6.47 11.75
N VAL A 70 2.57 6.77 12.17
CA VAL A 70 2.28 7.89 13.07
C VAL A 70 2.98 7.69 14.42
N ILE A 71 2.91 6.49 14.99
CA ILE A 71 3.59 6.14 16.24
C ILE A 71 5.11 6.25 16.07
N ASN A 72 5.66 5.76 14.96
CA ASN A 72 7.08 5.83 14.68
C ASN A 72 7.57 7.28 14.62
N ASP A 73 6.84 8.17 13.94
CA ASP A 73 7.18 9.59 13.86
C ASP A 73 7.11 10.29 15.22
N ILE A 74 6.07 10.02 16.02
CA ILE A 74 5.92 10.55 17.38
C ILE A 74 7.05 10.04 18.27
N ALA A 75 7.34 8.74 18.25
CA ALA A 75 8.40 8.14 19.04
C ALA A 75 9.78 8.68 18.62
N ALA A 76 10.05 8.80 17.33
CA ALA A 76 11.30 9.37 16.82
C ALA A 76 11.50 10.81 17.28
N TYR A 77 10.43 11.59 17.33
CA TYR A 77 10.46 12.94 17.87
C TYR A 77 10.72 12.96 19.39
N LEU A 78 10.00 12.13 20.17
CA LEU A 78 10.16 12.08 21.62
C LEU A 78 11.56 11.61 22.03
N PHE A 79 12.02 10.45 21.52
CA PHE A 79 13.35 9.95 21.82
C PHE A 79 14.46 10.84 21.23
N GLY A 80 14.21 11.43 20.05
CA GLY A 80 15.13 12.41 19.46
C GLY A 80 15.26 13.69 20.29
N PHE A 81 14.19 14.14 20.93
CA PHE A 81 14.20 15.31 21.79
C PHE A 81 14.90 15.04 23.13
N PHE A 82 14.60 13.91 23.79
CA PHE A 82 15.16 13.61 25.12
C PHE A 82 16.57 13.04 25.10
N LEU A 83 16.89 12.19 24.12
CA LEU A 83 18.13 11.41 24.07
C LEU A 83 19.00 11.72 22.85
N GLY A 84 18.52 12.55 21.93
CA GLY A 84 19.19 12.80 20.66
C GLY A 84 20.50 13.57 20.82
N ARG A 85 21.60 12.92 20.45
CA ARG A 85 22.95 13.52 20.46
C ARG A 85 23.63 13.40 19.11
N THR A 86 23.41 12.31 18.38
CA THR A 86 24.09 12.03 17.13
C THR A 86 23.17 12.17 15.92
N PRO A 87 23.45 13.09 14.97
CA PRO A 87 22.61 13.27 13.79
C PRO A 87 22.70 12.06 12.85
N LEU A 88 21.56 11.62 12.33
CA LEU A 88 21.45 10.45 11.46
C LEU A 88 21.98 10.72 10.05
N ILE A 89 21.62 11.87 9.46
CA ILE A 89 22.01 12.26 8.10
C ILE A 89 22.37 13.76 8.10
N LYS A 90 23.47 14.14 7.42
CA LYS A 90 23.85 15.56 7.24
C LYS A 90 22.74 16.40 6.58
N LEU A 91 21.96 15.76 5.73
CA LEU A 91 20.78 16.30 5.07
C LEU A 91 19.58 16.48 6.01
N SER A 92 19.61 16.05 7.28
CA SER A 92 18.55 16.35 8.25
C SER A 92 19.12 16.43 9.66
N PRO A 93 19.67 17.58 10.07
CA PRO A 93 20.40 17.70 11.34
C PRO A 93 19.51 17.53 12.58
N LYS A 94 18.17 17.61 12.42
CA LYS A 94 17.21 17.43 13.51
C LYS A 94 16.85 15.97 13.78
N LYS A 95 17.19 15.03 12.88
CA LYS A 95 16.90 13.60 13.04
C LYS A 95 18.14 12.90 13.59
N THR A 96 17.97 12.14 14.67
CA THR A 96 19.08 11.52 15.42
C THR A 96 19.03 9.99 15.36
N TRP A 97 20.19 9.35 15.53
CA TRP A 97 20.28 7.88 15.60
C TRP A 97 19.55 7.33 16.82
N GLU A 98 19.66 8.00 17.96
CA GLU A 98 18.99 7.57 19.20
C GLU A 98 17.45 7.65 19.05
N GLY A 99 16.96 8.71 18.39
CA GLY A 99 15.55 8.85 18.06
C GLY A 99 15.06 7.74 17.13
N PHE A 100 15.84 7.41 16.09
CA PHE A 100 15.50 6.34 15.15
C PHE A 100 15.45 4.96 15.84
N ILE A 101 16.44 4.61 16.65
CA ILE A 101 16.47 3.32 17.36
C ILE A 101 15.31 3.21 18.37
N GLY A 102 15.07 4.27 19.16
CA GLY A 102 13.96 4.31 20.11
C GLY A 102 12.59 4.19 19.43
N ALA A 103 12.43 4.83 18.28
CA ALA A 103 11.24 4.71 17.45
C ALA A 103 11.03 3.29 16.93
N SER A 104 12.09 2.63 16.47
CA SER A 104 12.00 1.25 15.96
C SER A 104 11.52 0.27 17.03
N VAL A 105 12.12 0.32 18.23
CA VAL A 105 11.69 -0.55 19.34
C VAL A 105 10.23 -0.27 19.72
N THR A 106 9.86 1.00 19.83
CA THR A 106 8.49 1.39 20.21
C THR A 106 7.47 0.96 19.16
N THR A 107 7.81 1.08 17.87
CA THR A 107 6.93 0.73 16.75
C THR A 107 6.71 -0.78 16.67
N ILE A 108 7.76 -1.59 16.88
CA ILE A 108 7.63 -3.05 16.93
C ILE A 108 6.70 -3.48 18.07
N ILE A 109 6.90 -2.94 19.29
CA ILE A 109 6.01 -3.23 20.43
C ILE A 109 4.58 -2.81 20.12
N SER A 110 4.41 -1.62 19.53
CA SER A 110 3.09 -1.09 19.16
C SER A 110 2.41 -1.91 18.06
N ALA A 111 3.17 -2.52 17.14
CA ALA A 111 2.66 -3.41 16.11
C ALA A 111 1.99 -4.63 16.71
N PHE A 112 2.61 -5.27 17.70
CA PHE A 112 2.00 -6.41 18.39
C PHE A 112 0.74 -6.00 19.17
N LEU A 113 0.80 -4.89 19.91
CA LEU A 113 -0.32 -4.41 20.72
C LEU A 113 -1.53 -4.02 19.85
N LEU A 114 -1.29 -3.21 18.81
CA LEU A 114 -2.37 -2.75 17.93
C LEU A 114 -2.91 -3.87 17.06
N ALA A 115 -2.08 -4.77 16.53
CA ALA A 115 -2.56 -5.91 15.77
C ALA A 115 -3.50 -6.79 16.61
N ASN A 116 -3.18 -6.99 17.90
CA ASN A 116 -4.03 -7.73 18.83
C ASN A 116 -5.36 -6.99 19.08
N VAL A 117 -5.31 -5.71 19.45
CA VAL A 117 -6.52 -4.91 19.75
C VAL A 117 -7.42 -4.77 18.53
N MET A 118 -6.86 -4.43 17.37
CA MET A 118 -7.62 -4.20 16.14
C MET A 118 -8.16 -5.50 15.54
N GLY A 119 -7.44 -6.61 15.70
CA GLY A 119 -7.85 -7.93 15.23
C GLY A 119 -9.13 -8.45 15.89
N HIS A 120 -9.47 -7.98 17.10
CA HIS A 120 -10.71 -8.35 17.78
C HIS A 120 -11.98 -7.71 17.19
N PHE A 121 -11.84 -6.60 16.45
CA PHE A 121 -12.99 -5.90 15.88
C PHE A 121 -13.30 -6.41 14.47
N GLN A 122 -14.38 -7.18 14.32
CA GLN A 122 -14.82 -7.71 13.03
C GLN A 122 -15.06 -6.62 11.97
N TRP A 123 -15.47 -5.41 12.41
CA TRP A 123 -15.65 -4.28 11.51
C TRP A 123 -14.34 -3.87 10.81
N LEU A 124 -13.18 -4.05 11.45
CA LEU A 124 -11.87 -3.73 10.91
C LEU A 124 -11.30 -4.84 10.03
N THR A 125 -11.51 -6.10 10.41
CA THR A 125 -10.89 -7.26 9.76
C THR A 125 -11.67 -7.78 8.56
N CYS A 126 -12.96 -7.45 8.47
CA CYS A 126 -13.80 -7.92 7.37
C CYS A 126 -13.48 -7.24 6.03
N PRO A 127 -13.26 -8.00 4.94
CA PRO A 127 -13.14 -7.45 3.60
C PRO A 127 -14.45 -6.81 3.13
N ARG A 128 -14.34 -5.72 2.37
CA ARG A 128 -15.48 -4.97 1.81
C ARG A 128 -15.56 -5.24 0.32
N LYS A 129 -16.76 -5.60 -0.17
CA LYS A 129 -17.05 -5.65 -1.62
C LYS A 129 -17.76 -4.40 -2.12
N ASP A 130 -18.47 -3.71 -1.23
CA ASP A 130 -19.21 -2.47 -1.51
C ASP A 130 -19.09 -1.48 -0.34
N LEU A 131 -19.25 -0.17 -0.60
CA LEU A 131 -19.28 0.89 0.41
C LEU A 131 -20.56 0.89 1.28
N SER A 132 -21.38 -0.15 1.21
CA SER A 132 -22.62 -0.24 1.98
C SER A 132 -22.34 -0.39 3.48
N THR A 133 -23.02 0.44 4.30
CA THR A 133 -22.85 0.53 5.76
C THR A 133 -23.62 -0.53 6.54
N GLY A 134 -24.10 -1.59 5.89
CA GLY A 134 -24.84 -2.68 6.53
C GLY A 134 -24.05 -3.40 7.63
N TRP A 135 -24.78 -4.01 8.57
CA TRP A 135 -24.22 -4.88 9.60
C TRP A 135 -23.43 -6.02 8.95
N LEU A 136 -22.13 -6.05 9.23
CA LEU A 136 -21.18 -6.84 8.48
C LEU A 136 -20.81 -8.11 9.25
N THR A 137 -21.63 -9.16 9.10
CA THR A 137 -21.23 -10.52 9.43
C THR A 137 -20.49 -11.09 8.23
N CYS A 138 -19.16 -11.05 8.26
CA CYS A 138 -18.32 -11.70 7.26
C CYS A 138 -17.40 -12.73 7.93
N ASP A 139 -16.81 -13.61 7.12
CA ASP A 139 -15.67 -14.40 7.55
C ASP A 139 -14.39 -13.55 7.42
N PRO A 140 -13.72 -13.14 8.52
CA PRO A 140 -12.53 -12.31 8.47
C PRO A 140 -11.30 -13.08 7.92
N GLY A 141 -11.43 -14.36 7.61
CA GLY A 141 -10.33 -15.21 7.15
C GLY A 141 -9.67 -15.98 8.30
N SER A 142 -8.81 -16.95 7.96
CA SER A 142 -8.15 -17.83 8.93
C SER A 142 -7.23 -17.08 9.89
N MET A 143 -6.63 -15.97 9.44
CA MET A 143 -5.70 -15.15 10.22
C MET A 143 -6.32 -14.59 11.52
N PHE A 144 -7.60 -14.20 11.49
CA PHE A 144 -8.25 -13.52 12.62
C PHE A 144 -9.15 -14.46 13.44
N LYS A 145 -9.22 -15.74 13.08
CA LYS A 145 -9.93 -16.74 13.87
C LYS A 145 -9.04 -17.22 15.02
N PRO A 146 -9.56 -17.31 16.25
CA PRO A 146 -8.80 -17.88 17.36
C PRO A 146 -8.54 -19.36 17.07
N GLU A 147 -7.28 -19.70 16.81
CA GLU A 147 -6.82 -21.07 16.64
C GLU A 147 -6.09 -21.51 17.91
N HIS A 148 -6.24 -22.78 18.29
CA HIS A 148 -5.64 -23.32 19.50
C HIS A 148 -4.20 -23.77 19.21
N TYR A 149 -3.22 -23.01 19.72
CA TYR A 149 -1.81 -23.36 19.60
C TYR A 149 -1.32 -24.05 20.88
N PHE A 150 -0.47 -25.07 20.72
CA PHE A 150 0.25 -25.65 21.85
C PHE A 150 1.45 -24.75 22.22
N LEU A 151 1.76 -24.65 23.52
CA LEU A 151 2.87 -23.87 24.06
C LEU A 151 4.21 -24.30 23.41
N GLY A 152 4.67 -23.53 22.42
CA GLY A 152 5.91 -23.79 21.68
C GLY A 152 5.85 -23.40 20.19
N ASP A 153 4.64 -23.39 19.60
CA ASP A 153 4.47 -23.00 18.20
C ASP A 153 4.38 -21.47 18.05
N TRP A 154 5.28 -20.91 17.25
CA TRP A 154 5.26 -19.49 16.90
C TRP A 154 4.07 -19.22 15.99
N VAL A 155 3.08 -18.49 16.51
CA VAL A 155 1.82 -18.20 15.82
C VAL A 155 2.07 -17.36 14.56
N PRO A 156 1.57 -17.76 13.37
CA PRO A 156 1.76 -17.03 12.10
C PRO A 156 1.43 -15.53 12.18
N GLN A 157 0.41 -15.17 12.98
CA GLN A 157 -0.01 -13.79 13.21
C GLN A 157 1.11 -12.86 13.69
N TRP A 158 2.06 -13.37 14.46
CA TRP A 158 3.11 -12.58 15.08
C TRP A 158 4.18 -12.19 14.05
N TRP A 159 4.40 -13.05 13.04
CA TRP A 159 5.31 -12.75 11.93
C TRP A 159 4.79 -11.60 11.06
N HIS A 160 3.48 -11.52 10.86
CA HIS A 160 2.87 -10.43 10.11
C HIS A 160 2.98 -9.09 10.83
N ALA A 161 2.67 -9.06 12.14
CA ALA A 161 2.85 -7.86 12.96
C ALA A 161 4.32 -7.41 13.01
N LEU A 162 5.26 -8.35 13.16
CA LEU A 162 6.69 -8.06 13.16
C LEU A 162 7.16 -7.51 11.81
N ALA A 163 6.75 -8.11 10.70
CA ALA A 163 7.12 -7.67 9.36
C ALA A 163 6.62 -6.24 9.08
N LEU A 164 5.36 -5.95 9.41
CA LEU A 164 4.78 -4.61 9.28
C LEU A 164 5.49 -3.61 10.18
N GLY A 165 5.78 -3.96 11.44
CA GLY A 165 6.47 -3.10 12.40
C GLY A 165 7.92 -2.78 12.00
N LEU A 166 8.66 -3.78 11.51
CA LEU A 166 10.03 -3.60 11.00
C LEU A 166 10.06 -2.73 9.75
N PHE A 167 9.14 -2.98 8.80
CA PHE A 167 9.08 -2.17 7.59
C PHE A 167 8.71 -0.72 7.90
N ALA A 168 7.70 -0.51 8.76
CA ALA A 168 7.23 0.81 9.16
C ALA A 168 8.31 1.64 9.90
N SER A 169 9.18 0.99 10.68
CA SER A 169 10.22 1.68 11.44
C SER A 169 11.54 1.85 10.69
N ILE A 170 11.93 0.86 9.89
CA ILE A 170 13.23 0.87 9.23
C ILE A 170 13.12 1.50 7.84
N ILE A 171 12.22 0.99 7.00
CA ILE A 171 12.21 1.30 5.56
C ILE A 171 11.33 2.52 5.27
N ALA A 172 10.12 2.57 5.82
CA ALA A 172 9.16 3.63 5.51
C ALA A 172 9.66 5.06 5.82
N PRO A 173 10.45 5.33 6.88
CA PRO A 173 10.99 6.68 7.13
C PRO A 173 11.95 7.17 6.05
N PHE A 174 12.53 6.27 5.24
CA PHE A 174 13.33 6.64 4.07
C PHE A 174 12.53 7.32 2.97
N GLY A 175 11.22 7.07 2.85
CA GLY A 175 10.36 7.84 1.95
C GLY A 175 10.37 9.33 2.29
N GLY A 176 10.22 9.66 3.57
CA GLY A 176 10.32 11.05 4.06
C GLY A 176 11.72 11.66 3.93
N PHE A 177 12.78 10.85 4.08
CA PHE A 177 14.16 11.30 3.81
C PHE A 177 14.38 11.63 2.34
N PHE A 178 13.86 10.80 1.43
CA PHE A 178 13.96 11.00 -0.01
C PHE A 178 13.25 12.29 -0.43
N ALA A 179 12.00 12.49 0.01
CA ALA A 179 11.26 13.71 -0.27
C ALA A 179 11.94 14.97 0.29
N SER A 180 12.42 14.90 1.54
CA SER A 180 13.21 15.98 2.15
C SER A 180 14.48 16.30 1.35
N GLY A 181 15.14 15.28 0.79
CA GLY A 181 16.33 15.46 -0.04
C GLY A 181 16.02 16.08 -1.40
N PHE A 182 14.93 15.63 -2.03
CA PHE A 182 14.45 16.21 -3.29
C PHE A 182 14.17 17.71 -3.15
N LYS A 183 13.45 18.12 -2.09
CA LYS A 183 13.17 19.53 -1.80
C LYS A 183 14.45 20.38 -1.71
N ARG A 184 15.47 19.87 -1.02
CA ARG A 184 16.77 20.55 -0.87
C ARG A 184 17.53 20.66 -2.18
N ALA A 185 17.48 19.63 -3.03
CA ALA A 185 18.14 19.63 -4.33
C ALA A 185 17.60 20.74 -5.26
N PHE A 186 16.29 21.01 -5.21
CA PHE A 186 15.66 22.05 -6.03
C PHE A 186 15.65 23.45 -5.40
N LYS A 187 16.23 23.63 -4.20
CA LYS A 187 16.17 24.89 -3.41
C LYS A 187 14.74 25.43 -3.21
N ILE A 188 13.73 24.55 -3.30
CA ILE A 188 12.33 24.88 -3.04
C ILE A 188 12.12 24.61 -1.55
N LYS A 189 11.92 25.67 -0.77
CA LYS A 189 11.98 25.59 0.70
C LYS A 189 10.78 24.85 1.29
N ASP A 190 9.59 24.98 0.69
CA ASP A 190 8.39 24.23 1.05
C ASP A 190 7.45 24.17 -0.18
N PHE A 191 6.80 23.03 -0.41
CA PHE A 191 5.71 22.95 -1.37
C PHE A 191 4.46 23.56 -0.73
N GLY A 192 4.41 24.89 -0.70
CA GLY A 192 3.31 25.69 -0.19
C GLY A 192 3.33 25.86 1.34
N ASP A 193 3.28 27.11 1.78
CA ASP A 193 2.96 27.53 3.16
C ASP A 193 1.50 27.19 3.54
N SER A 194 1.03 25.97 3.26
CA SER A 194 -0.39 25.65 3.47
C SER A 194 -0.78 25.73 4.94
N ILE A 195 0.14 25.54 5.90
CA ILE A 195 -0.08 25.82 7.33
C ILE A 195 1.25 26.23 8.00
N PRO A 196 1.44 27.49 8.43
CA PRO A 196 2.64 27.90 9.15
C PRO A 196 2.74 27.17 10.50
N GLY A 197 3.88 26.52 10.75
CA GLY A 197 4.19 25.85 12.02
C GLY A 197 3.95 24.34 12.06
N HIS A 198 3.18 23.77 11.12
CA HIS A 198 3.07 22.32 10.93
C HIS A 198 3.94 21.92 9.74
N GLY A 199 5.04 21.21 9.99
CA GLY A 199 5.89 20.65 8.93
C GLY A 199 5.04 19.96 7.86
N GLY A 200 5.39 20.16 6.59
CA GLY A 200 4.53 19.90 5.44
C GLY A 200 3.79 18.56 5.53
N ILE A 201 2.46 18.61 5.48
CA ILE A 201 1.58 17.44 5.38
C ILE A 201 2.04 16.50 4.26
N THR A 202 2.62 17.05 3.19
CA THR A 202 3.24 16.30 2.09
C THR A 202 4.35 15.36 2.57
N ASP A 203 5.24 15.79 3.47
CA ASP A 203 6.35 14.95 3.98
C ASP A 203 5.84 13.75 4.79
N ARG A 204 4.62 13.86 5.35
CA ARG A 204 3.94 12.79 6.08
C ARG A 204 3.20 11.83 5.14
N MET A 205 2.80 12.30 3.97
CA MET A 205 2.14 11.45 2.97
C MET A 205 3.15 10.58 2.22
N ASP A 206 4.41 11.01 2.12
CA ASP A 206 5.45 10.26 1.41
C ASP A 206 5.78 8.91 2.07
N CYS A 207 5.88 8.85 3.40
CA CYS A 207 6.06 7.58 4.11
C CYS A 207 4.80 6.71 4.09
N GLN A 208 3.61 7.32 4.10
CA GLN A 208 2.33 6.61 3.99
C GLN A 208 2.15 5.96 2.62
N MET A 209 2.61 6.60 1.54
CA MET A 209 2.58 5.98 0.20
C MET A 209 3.43 4.72 0.15
N VAL A 210 4.68 4.78 0.64
CA VAL A 210 5.59 3.61 0.67
C VAL A 210 4.98 2.49 1.52
N MET A 211 4.39 2.84 2.66
CA MET A 211 3.75 1.87 3.55
C MET A 211 2.50 1.25 2.93
N ALA A 212 1.65 2.03 2.23
CA ALA A 212 0.45 1.52 1.57
C ALA A 212 0.78 0.53 0.45
N VAL A 213 1.80 0.82 -0.37
CA VAL A 213 2.29 -0.10 -1.40
C VAL A 213 2.79 -1.40 -0.77
N PHE A 214 3.59 -1.28 0.29
CA PHE A 214 4.11 -2.46 0.99
C PHE A 214 2.98 -3.30 1.61
N ALA A 215 2.04 -2.68 2.32
CA ALA A 215 0.91 -3.38 2.93
C ALA A 215 0.10 -4.16 1.88
N TYR A 216 -0.12 -3.56 0.71
CA TYR A 216 -0.84 -4.22 -0.38
C TYR A 216 -0.08 -5.43 -0.92
N ILE A 217 1.19 -5.25 -1.29
CA ILE A 217 2.01 -6.34 -1.81
C ILE A 217 2.17 -7.45 -0.76
N TYR A 218 2.40 -7.07 0.50
CA TYR A 218 2.53 -8.01 1.60
C TYR A 218 1.25 -8.81 1.80
N HIS A 219 0.08 -8.15 1.78
CA HIS A 219 -1.21 -8.81 1.85
C HIS A 219 -1.40 -9.83 0.72
N GLN A 220 -1.21 -9.40 -0.52
CA GLN A 220 -1.38 -10.28 -1.68
C GLN A 220 -0.39 -11.44 -1.73
N SER A 221 0.83 -11.26 -1.18
CA SER A 221 1.87 -12.30 -1.25
C SER A 221 1.79 -13.31 -0.12
N PHE A 222 1.41 -12.90 1.09
CA PHE A 222 1.56 -13.71 2.31
C PHE A 222 0.24 -14.00 3.04
N ILE A 223 -0.80 -13.22 2.81
CA ILE A 223 -2.09 -13.37 3.53
C ILE A 223 -3.20 -13.86 2.60
N SER A 224 -3.31 -13.27 1.42
CA SER A 224 -4.36 -13.59 0.46
C SER A 224 -4.24 -15.06 0.07
N PRO A 225 -5.22 -15.92 0.41
CA PRO A 225 -5.20 -17.28 -0.07
C PRO A 225 -5.42 -17.25 -1.58
N HIS A 226 -4.56 -17.90 -2.35
CA HIS A 226 -4.79 -18.14 -3.78
C HIS A 226 -5.95 -19.11 -3.98
N ASN A 227 -7.16 -18.69 -3.62
CA ASN A 227 -8.38 -19.43 -3.85
C ASN A 227 -8.85 -19.12 -5.26
N PHE A 228 -8.32 -19.85 -6.23
CA PHE A 228 -8.85 -19.84 -7.59
C PHE A 228 -10.29 -20.37 -7.53
N SER A 229 -11.27 -19.50 -7.72
CA SER A 229 -12.65 -19.95 -7.88
C SER A 229 -12.77 -20.72 -9.19
N VAL A 230 -13.68 -21.70 -9.22
CA VAL A 230 -13.95 -22.47 -10.46
C VAL A 230 -14.35 -21.52 -11.59
N ASP A 231 -15.08 -20.44 -11.28
CA ASP A 231 -15.47 -19.42 -12.25
C ASP A 231 -14.27 -18.65 -12.82
N THR A 232 -13.28 -18.28 -12.00
CA THR A 232 -12.06 -17.62 -12.47
C THR A 232 -11.23 -18.55 -13.35
N ILE A 233 -11.12 -19.83 -12.98
CA ILE A 233 -10.44 -20.84 -13.79
C ILE A 233 -11.17 -21.02 -15.13
N LEU A 234 -12.50 -21.09 -15.12
CA LEU A 234 -13.32 -21.21 -16.33
C LEU A 234 -13.16 -20.00 -17.24
N ASP A 235 -13.24 -18.78 -16.72
CA ASP A 235 -13.06 -17.55 -17.52
C ASP A 235 -11.64 -17.49 -18.12
N GLN A 236 -10.62 -17.90 -17.35
CA GLN A 236 -9.25 -17.99 -17.84
C GLN A 236 -9.10 -19.06 -18.94
N ILE A 237 -9.76 -20.21 -18.80
CA ILE A 237 -9.75 -21.26 -19.82
C ILE A 237 -10.43 -20.76 -21.11
N VAL A 238 -11.60 -20.14 -20.99
CA VAL A 238 -12.40 -19.67 -22.14
C VAL A 238 -11.68 -18.56 -22.90
N ARG A 239 -10.97 -17.67 -22.20
CA ARG A 239 -10.26 -16.54 -22.83
C ARG A 239 -8.90 -16.90 -23.43
N ASN A 240 -8.18 -17.84 -22.81
CA ASN A 240 -6.78 -18.10 -23.17
C ASN A 240 -6.56 -19.39 -23.96
N LEU A 241 -7.48 -20.36 -23.92
CA LEU A 241 -7.36 -21.61 -24.67
C LEU A 241 -8.23 -21.61 -25.93
N THR A 242 -7.72 -22.21 -26.99
CA THR A 242 -8.48 -22.51 -28.21
C THR A 242 -9.48 -23.65 -27.98
N TYR A 243 -10.49 -23.76 -28.84
CA TYR A 243 -11.54 -24.78 -28.71
C TYR A 243 -10.99 -26.23 -28.66
N GLU A 244 -9.94 -26.53 -29.43
CA GLU A 244 -9.31 -27.85 -29.43
C GLU A 244 -8.57 -28.14 -28.11
N GLU A 245 -7.89 -27.13 -27.54
CA GLU A 245 -7.23 -27.25 -26.24
C GLU A 245 -8.25 -27.37 -25.09
N GLN A 246 -9.38 -26.66 -25.16
CA GLN A 246 -10.49 -26.80 -24.22
C GLN A 246 -11.07 -28.21 -24.24
N LYS A 247 -11.25 -28.79 -25.43
CA LYS A 247 -11.73 -30.16 -25.60
C LYS A 247 -10.75 -31.19 -25.06
N SER A 248 -9.45 -31.00 -25.31
CA SER A 248 -8.40 -31.86 -24.77
C SER A 248 -8.34 -31.80 -23.23
N LEU A 249 -8.44 -30.59 -22.66
CA LEU A 249 -8.50 -30.36 -21.22
C LEU A 249 -9.71 -31.07 -20.59
N TYR A 250 -10.90 -30.96 -21.21
CA TYR A 250 -12.10 -31.65 -20.74
C TYR A 250 -11.95 -33.17 -20.73
N GLN A 251 -11.32 -33.75 -21.77
CA GLN A 251 -11.06 -35.19 -21.84
C GLN A 251 -10.12 -35.65 -20.72
N GLN A 252 -9.02 -34.94 -20.48
CA GLN A 252 -8.07 -35.26 -19.41
C GLN A 252 -8.69 -35.12 -18.01
N LEU A 253 -9.47 -34.06 -17.77
CA LEU A 253 -10.21 -33.89 -16.50
C LEU A 253 -11.20 -35.04 -16.27
N GLY A 254 -11.88 -35.49 -17.32
CA GLY A 254 -12.79 -36.64 -17.27
C GLY A 254 -12.09 -37.95 -16.89
N GLU A 255 -10.89 -38.20 -17.40
CA GLU A 255 -10.07 -39.35 -17.03
C GLU A 255 -9.63 -39.29 -15.57
N ILE A 256 -9.14 -38.14 -15.10
CA ILE A 256 -8.74 -37.92 -13.71
C ILE A 256 -9.91 -38.19 -12.74
N PHE A 257 -11.12 -37.73 -13.07
CA PHE A 257 -12.28 -37.99 -12.23
C PHE A 257 -12.64 -39.48 -12.18
N ARG A 258 -12.52 -40.18 -13.30
CA ARG A 258 -12.80 -41.62 -13.37
C ARG A 258 -11.80 -42.42 -12.52
N GLU A 259 -10.52 -42.06 -12.55
CA GLU A 259 -9.49 -42.66 -11.69
C GLU A 259 -9.73 -42.39 -10.20
N ARG A 260 -10.05 -41.14 -9.83
CA ARG A 260 -10.35 -40.79 -8.43
C ARG A 260 -11.57 -41.51 -7.89
N GLN A 261 -12.60 -41.70 -8.72
CA GLN A 261 -13.82 -42.41 -8.32
C GLN A 261 -13.54 -43.91 -8.09
N PHE A 262 -12.62 -44.51 -8.84
CA PHE A 262 -12.17 -45.89 -8.66
C PHE A 262 -11.33 -46.10 -7.37
N MET A 263 -10.60 -45.06 -6.93
CA MET A 263 -9.82 -45.07 -5.69
C MET A 263 -10.67 -44.86 -4.42
N GLN A 264 -11.92 -44.40 -4.57
CA GLN A 264 -12.85 -44.16 -3.46
C GLN A 264 -13.88 -45.28 -3.28
N SER A 265 -13.90 -46.28 -4.18
CA SER A 265 -14.73 -47.49 -4.13
C SER A 265 -13.96 -48.69 -3.62
#